data_AF-A0A6G3QKN7-F1
#
_entry.id   AF-A0A6G3QKN7-F1
#
_cell.length_a   1.000
_cell.length_b   1.000
_cell.length_c   1.000
_cell.angle_alpha   90.00
_cell.angle_beta   90.00
_cell.angle_gamma   90.00
#
_symmetry.space_group_name_H-M   'P 1'
#
loop_
_entity.id
_entity.type
_entity.pdbx_description
1 polymer ?
#
loop_
_entity_poly.entity_id
_entity_poly.type
_entity_poly.pdbx_seq_one_letter_code
_entity_poly.pdbx_strand_id
1 'polypeptide(L)' 'MAARDPETESAAVERPTQDPEHAVKAAATHHPNLPQSRLEELLDDEEPAHAAAANPALNLETIRRLVRTDGRRVGPPA' A
#
# COMPACT_ATOMS: atom_id res chain seq x y z
N MET A 1 -12.71 -15.56 1.22
CA MET A 1 -12.82 -14.09 1.29
C MET A 1 -12.09 -13.56 2.53
N ALA A 2 -10.88 -14.05 2.83
CA ALA A 2 -10.16 -13.75 4.08
C ALA A 2 -9.40 -12.40 4.02
N ALA A 3 -9.14 -11.86 2.83
CA ALA A 3 -8.37 -10.61 2.67
C ALA A 3 -9.13 -9.32 3.06
N ARG A 4 -10.34 -9.43 3.63
CA ARG A 4 -11.12 -8.29 4.13
C ARG A 4 -11.44 -8.40 5.61
N ASP A 5 -10.97 -9.44 6.28
CA ASP A 5 -11.23 -9.63 7.70
C ASP A 5 -10.34 -8.67 8.51
N PRO A 6 -10.92 -7.72 9.26
CA PRO A 6 -10.17 -6.75 10.06
C PRO A 6 -9.45 -7.40 11.26
N GLU A 7 -9.70 -8.67 11.55
CA GLU A 7 -8.96 -9.46 12.54
C GLU A 7 -7.78 -10.24 11.92
N THR A 8 -7.54 -10.11 10.61
CA THR A 8 -6.45 -10.81 9.94
C THR A 8 -5.11 -10.23 10.36
N GLU A 9 -4.23 -11.10 10.85
CA GLU A 9 -2.87 -10.73 11.26
C GLU A 9 -2.10 -10.06 10.12
N SER A 10 -1.27 -9.06 10.45
CA SER A 10 -0.47 -8.31 9.48
C SER A 10 0.35 -9.21 8.54
N ALA A 11 0.94 -10.30 9.06
CA ALA A 11 1.69 -11.28 8.26
C ALA A 11 0.81 -12.05 7.26
N ALA A 12 -0.48 -12.22 7.57
CA ALA A 12 -1.43 -12.90 6.70
C ALA A 12 -1.96 -11.97 5.58
N VAL A 13 -1.97 -10.65 5.77
CA VAL A 13 -2.28 -9.66 4.71
C VAL A 13 -1.07 -9.24 3.89
N GLU A 14 0.15 -9.43 4.39
CA GLU A 14 1.37 -9.11 3.64
C GLU A 14 1.57 -10.03 2.42
N ARG A 15 1.39 -11.34 2.60
CA ARG A 15 1.52 -12.33 1.51
C ARG A 15 0.63 -12.03 0.29
N PRO A 16 -0.67 -11.71 0.43
CA PRO A 16 -1.52 -11.40 -0.71
C PRO A 16 -1.18 -10.07 -1.40
N THR A 17 -0.31 -9.20 -0.85
CA THR A 17 0.21 -8.03 -1.59
C THR A 17 1.10 -8.39 -2.78
N GLN A 18 1.57 -9.65 -2.84
CA GLN A 18 2.35 -10.17 -3.96
C GLN A 18 1.58 -11.23 -4.76
N ASP A 19 0.27 -11.32 -4.53
CA ASP A 19 -0.57 -12.25 -5.27
C ASP A 19 -0.62 -11.86 -6.76
N PRO A 20 -0.54 -12.83 -7.68
CA PRO A 20 -0.68 -12.56 -9.11
C PRO A 20 -2.06 -12.03 -9.48
N GLU A 21 -3.08 -12.26 -8.65
CA GLU A 21 -4.43 -11.74 -8.87
C GLU A 21 -4.53 -10.29 -8.40
N HIS A 22 -4.68 -9.37 -9.35
CA HIS A 22 -4.81 -7.92 -9.07
C HIS A 22 -5.89 -7.58 -8.04
N ALA A 23 -7.00 -8.32 -8.02
CA ALA A 23 -8.09 -8.11 -7.06
C ALA A 23 -7.66 -8.46 -5.63
N VAL A 24 -6.87 -9.52 -5.46
CA VAL A 24 -6.32 -9.95 -4.18
C VAL A 24 -5.23 -8.99 -3.73
N LYS A 25 -4.33 -8.62 -4.64
CA LYS A 25 -3.29 -7.61 -4.44
C LYS A 25 -3.88 -6.29 -3.94
N ALA A 26 -4.84 -5.72 -4.67
CA ALA A 26 -5.47 -4.46 -4.31
C ALA A 26 -6.23 -4.52 -2.98
N ALA A 27 -6.95 -5.63 -2.72
CA ALA A 27 -7.64 -5.82 -1.45
C ALA A 27 -6.68 -5.88 -0.26
N ALA A 28 -5.56 -6.59 -0.41
CA ALA A 28 -4.51 -6.65 0.59
C ALA A 28 -3.86 -5.28 0.78
N THR A 29 -3.50 -4.58 -0.29
CA THR A 29 -2.87 -3.26 -0.23
C THR A 29 -3.75 -2.18 0.41
N HIS A 30 -5.07 -2.34 0.43
CA HIS A 30 -6.01 -1.44 1.14
C HIS A 30 -6.34 -1.88 2.57
N HIS A 31 -5.72 -2.94 3.08
CA HIS A 31 -6.09 -3.52 4.37
C HIS A 31 -5.63 -2.65 5.55
N PRO A 32 -6.48 -2.41 6.57
CA PRO A 32 -6.13 -1.56 7.72
C PRO A 32 -5.06 -2.15 8.64
N ASN A 33 -4.82 -3.46 8.56
CA ASN A 33 -3.78 -4.14 9.36
C ASN A 33 -2.42 -4.24 8.65
N LEU A 34 -2.24 -3.59 7.49
CA LEU A 34 -0.97 -3.62 6.80
C LEU A 34 0.07 -2.82 7.59
N PRO A 35 1.26 -3.37 7.85
CA PRO A 35 2.27 -2.66 8.61
C PRO A 35 2.79 -1.46 7.83
N GLN A 36 3.12 -0.38 8.54
CA GLN A 36 3.65 0.85 7.96
C GLN A 36 4.86 0.62 7.06
N SER A 37 5.83 -0.19 7.50
CA SER A 37 7.02 -0.51 6.71
C SER A 37 6.67 -1.11 5.36
N ARG A 38 5.64 -1.96 5.30
CA ARG A 38 5.18 -2.56 4.05
C ARG A 38 4.45 -1.55 3.16
N LEU A 39 3.66 -0.65 3.76
CA LEU A 39 3.04 0.45 3.01
C LEU A 39 4.09 1.36 2.39
N GLU A 40 5.17 1.66 3.11
CA GLU A 40 6.29 2.45 2.57
C GLU A 40 6.95 1.74 1.38
N GLU A 41 7.26 0.45 1.50
CA GLU A 41 7.79 -0.34 0.37
C GLU A 41 6.85 -0.33 -0.84
N LEU A 42 5.54 -0.45 -0.62
CA LEU A 42 4.54 -0.44 -1.71
C LEU A 42 4.36 0.95 -2.32
N LEU A 43 4.63 2.03 -1.58
CA LEU A 43 4.61 3.39 -2.07
C LEU A 43 5.85 3.73 -2.92
N ASP A 44 6.96 3.05 -2.69
CA ASP A 44 8.19 3.16 -3.47
C ASP A 44 8.16 2.29 -4.75
N ASP A 45 7.15 1.42 -4.92
CA ASP A 45 6.94 0.57 -6.10
C ASP A 45 5.94 1.21 -7.08
N GLU A 46 6.23 1.20 -8.39
CA GLU A 46 5.46 1.92 -9.41
C GLU A 46 4.03 1.39 -9.61
N GLU A 47 3.83 0.08 -9.40
CA GLU A 47 2.58 -0.61 -9.70
C GLU A 47 1.55 -0.51 -8.55
N PRO A 48 1.93 -0.78 -7.27
CA PRO A 48 0.99 -0.73 -6.15
C PRO A 48 0.92 0.64 -5.45
N ALA A 49 1.73 1.63 -5.81
CA ALA A 49 1.77 2.93 -5.10
C ALA A 49 0.41 3.60 -4.98
N HIS A 50 -0.44 3.55 -6.02
CA HIS A 50 -1.76 4.19 -5.98
C HIS A 50 -2.69 3.52 -4.96
N ALA A 51 -2.70 2.19 -4.91
CA ALA A 51 -3.50 1.46 -3.94
C ALA A 51 -2.95 1.64 -2.52
N ALA A 52 -1.62 1.66 -2.35
CA ALA A 52 -1.00 1.87 -1.05
C ALA A 52 -1.30 3.29 -0.52
N ALA A 53 -1.29 4.30 -1.39
CA ALA A 53 -1.63 5.69 -1.07
C ALA A 53 -3.09 5.88 -0.60
N ALA A 54 -3.99 5.00 -1.00
CA ALA A 54 -5.40 5.01 -0.60
C ALA A 54 -5.68 4.15 0.65
N ASN A 55 -4.66 3.55 1.28
CA ASN A 55 -4.84 2.70 2.45
C ASN A 55 -5.17 3.54 3.71
N PRO A 56 -6.24 3.17 4.48
CA PRO A 56 -6.63 3.86 5.71
C PRO A 56 -5.61 3.75 6.87
N ALA A 57 -4.71 2.77 6.85
CA ALA A 57 -3.65 2.57 7.83
C ALA A 57 -2.42 3.47 7.61
N LEU A 58 -2.42 4.29 6.54
CA LEU A 58 -1.35 5.26 6.34
C LEU A 58 -1.34 6.28 7.48
N ASN A 59 -0.14 6.52 8.01
CA ASN A 59 0.04 7.58 8.98
C ASN A 59 -0.08 8.96 8.30
N LEU A 60 -0.34 9.98 9.12
CA LEU A 60 -0.49 11.34 8.63
C LEU A 60 0.81 11.92 8.05
N GLU A 61 1.98 11.48 8.54
CA GLU A 61 3.28 11.96 8.05
C GLU A 61 3.59 11.51 6.63
N THR A 62 3.33 10.24 6.31
CA THR A 62 3.46 9.66 4.98
C THR A 62 2.43 10.26 4.04
N ILE A 63 1.18 10.46 4.45
CA ILE A 63 0.19 11.20 3.62
C ILE A 63 0.69 12.61 3.31
N ARG A 64 1.21 13.35 4.30
CA ARG A 64 1.81 14.69 4.07
C ARG A 64 3.03 14.62 3.16
N ARG A 65 3.84 13.57 3.25
CA ARG A 65 4.97 13.32 2.34
C ARG A 65 4.43 13.12 0.92
N LEU A 66 3.52 12.18 0.71
CA LEU A 66 2.90 11.89 -0.58
C LEU A 66 2.27 13.13 -1.22
N VAL A 67 1.48 13.92 -0.49
CA VAL A 67 0.89 15.16 -1.03
C VAL A 67 1.95 16.20 -1.42
N ARG A 68 3.09 16.25 -0.72
CA ARG A 68 4.23 17.12 -1.10
C ARG A 68 5.00 16.55 -2.29
N THR A 69 5.10 15.24 -2.41
CA THR A 69 5.82 14.56 -3.50
C THR A 69 4.98 14.50 -4.78
N ASP A 70 3.65 14.36 -4.70
CA ASP A 70 2.74 14.28 -5.87
C ASP A 70 2.69 15.58 -6.68
N GLY A 71 3.10 16.72 -6.09
CA GLY A 71 3.41 17.95 -6.82
C GLY A 71 4.65 17.87 -7.72
N ARG A 72 5.47 16.82 -7.57
CA ARG A 72 6.60 16.46 -8.42
C ARG A 72 6.51 14.96 -8.72
N ARG A 73 5.82 14.60 -9.81
CA ARG A 73 6.11 13.35 -10.52
C ARG A 73 7.62 13.32 -10.80
N VAL A 74 8.37 12.65 -9.95
CA VAL A 74 9.74 12.25 -10.23
C VAL A 74 9.62 11.16 -11.26
N GLY A 75 9.58 11.57 -12.53
CA GLY A 75 9.87 10.66 -13.63
C GLY A 75 11.28 10.08 -13.45
N PRO A 76 11.54 8.85 -13.92
CA PRO A 76 12.84 8.22 -13.75
C PRO A 76 13.96 9.11 -14.29
N PRO A 77 15.15 9.13 -13.66
CA PRO A 77 16.28 9.85 -14.20
C PRO A 77 16.63 9.30 -15.59
N ALA A 78 16.64 10.19 -16.57
CA ALA A 78 17.09 9.93 -17.95
C ALA A 78 18.60 9.67 -18.01
#